data_AF-A0A0R3JW95-F1
#
_entry.id   AF-A0A0R3JW95-F1
#
_cell.length_a   1.000
_cell.length_b   1.000
_cell.length_c   1.000
_cell.angle_alpha   90.00
_cell.angle_beta   90.00
_cell.angle_gamma   90.00
#
_symmetry.space_group_name_H-M   'P 1'
#
loop_
_entity.id
_entity.type
_entity.pdbx_description
1 polymer ?
#
loop_
_entity_poly.entity_id
_entity_poly.type
_entity_poly.pdbx_seq_one_letter_code
_entity_poly.pdbx_strand_id
1 'polypeptide(L)'
;MKKKGFTLLEMIIVLAIMSIIVSIAAPQTMKALQKSKQTADLLTAKTIAVAIQEAMAEGAELSATTGWAKVENNIFTDTTNYTLSNYIENLSSLKPKQNANYDFYYNYNINDNTLKIGVGENNENPTVIYPEPESSESGS
;
A
#
# COMPACT_ATOMS: atom_id res chain seq x y z
N MET A 1 -48.77 -34.28 -5.33
CA MET A 1 -48.02 -33.03 -5.59
C MET A 1 -46.95 -33.32 -6.64
N LYS A 2 -47.06 -32.78 -7.87
CA LYS A 2 -46.02 -32.96 -8.89
C LYS A 2 -44.92 -31.93 -8.62
N LYS A 3 -43.79 -32.36 -8.05
CA LYS A 3 -42.59 -31.51 -8.02
C LYS A 3 -42.05 -31.45 -9.45
N LYS A 4 -42.17 -30.29 -10.10
CA LYS A 4 -41.42 -30.01 -11.33
C LYS A 4 -39.96 -29.88 -10.92
N GLY A 5 -39.16 -30.89 -11.24
CA GLY A 5 -37.70 -30.82 -11.13
C GLY A 5 -37.15 -29.97 -12.27
N PHE A 6 -36.10 -29.20 -11.97
CA PHE A 6 -35.33 -28.45 -12.95
C PHE A 6 -34.85 -29.39 -14.07
N THR A 7 -34.89 -28.96 -15.34
CA THR A 7 -34.38 -29.81 -16.42
C THR A 7 -32.85 -29.74 -16.46
N LEU A 8 -32.20 -30.86 -16.79
CA LEU A 8 -30.73 -30.94 -16.93
C LEU A 8 -30.19 -29.96 -17.99
N LEU A 9 -30.97 -29.74 -19.04
CA LEU A 9 -30.60 -28.85 -20.14
C LEU A 9 -30.57 -27.37 -19.70
N GLU A 10 -31.54 -26.95 -18.90
CA GLU A 10 -31.57 -25.59 -18.34
C GLU A 10 -30.30 -25.32 -17.52
N MET A 11 -29.80 -26.32 -16.78
CA MET A 11 -28.55 -26.17 -16.03
C MET A 11 -27.34 -26.03 -16.97
N ILE A 12 -27.22 -26.86 -18.02
CA ILE A 12 -26.09 -26.84 -18.96
C ILE A 12 -25.96 -25.49 -19.69
N ILE A 13 -27.08 -24.91 -20.11
CA ILE A 13 -27.07 -23.61 -20.80
C ILE A 13 -26.65 -22.49 -19.83
N VAL A 14 -27.08 -22.56 -18.57
CA VAL A 14 -26.72 -21.58 -17.54
C VAL A 14 -25.21 -21.60 -17.26
N LEU A 15 -24.62 -22.77 -17.04
CA LEU A 15 -23.17 -22.88 -16.84
C LEU A 15 -22.36 -22.51 -18.09
N ALA A 16 -22.88 -22.76 -19.29
CA ALA A 16 -22.25 -22.30 -20.52
C ALA A 16 -22.13 -20.76 -20.57
N ILE A 17 -23.21 -20.03 -20.29
CA ILE A 17 -23.19 -18.56 -20.33
C ILE A 17 -22.38 -17.97 -19.14
N MET A 18 -22.55 -18.53 -17.94
CA MET A 18 -21.75 -18.09 -16.77
C MET A 18 -20.25 -18.26 -17.01
N SER A 19 -19.82 -19.34 -17.67
CA SER A 19 -18.39 -19.56 -17.94
C SER A 19 -17.78 -18.49 -18.85
N ILE A 20 -18.53 -18.00 -19.85
CA ILE A 20 -18.09 -16.91 -20.74
C ILE A 20 -17.91 -15.61 -19.94
N ILE A 21 -18.88 -15.26 -19.09
CA ILE A 21 -18.81 -14.04 -18.26
C ILE A 21 -17.65 -14.12 -17.28
N VAL A 22 -17.51 -15.25 -16.58
CA VAL A 22 -16.44 -15.49 -15.60
C VAL A 22 -15.06 -15.40 -16.27
N SER A 23 -14.93 -15.92 -17.49
CA SER A 23 -13.66 -15.89 -18.24
C SER A 23 -13.17 -14.46 -18.48
N ILE A 24 -14.07 -13.50 -18.72
CA ILE A 24 -13.74 -12.09 -18.94
C ILE A 24 -13.58 -11.33 -17.61
N ALA A 25 -14.46 -11.60 -16.65
CA ALA A 25 -14.49 -10.90 -15.37
C ALA A 25 -13.30 -11.27 -14.44
N ALA A 26 -12.81 -12.51 -14.48
CA ALA A 26 -11.71 -12.97 -13.63
C ALA A 26 -10.41 -12.15 -13.77
N PRO A 27 -9.84 -11.89 -14.97
CA PRO A 27 -8.65 -11.06 -15.08
C PRO A 27 -8.90 -9.60 -14.69
N GLN A 28 -10.09 -9.05 -14.98
CA GLN A 28 -10.44 -7.67 -14.63
C GLN A 28 -10.54 -7.47 -13.13
N THR A 29 -11.23 -8.37 -12.43
CA THR A 29 -11.37 -8.33 -10.97
C THR A 29 -10.02 -8.47 -10.28
N MET A 30 -9.12 -9.33 -10.78
CA MET A 30 -7.75 -9.43 -10.25
C MET A 30 -6.97 -8.11 -10.35
N LYS A 31 -6.99 -7.45 -11.52
CA LYS A 31 -6.34 -6.15 -11.72
C LYS A 31 -6.92 -5.06 -10.82
N ALA A 32 -8.26 -5.02 -10.69
CA ALA A 32 -8.93 -4.07 -9.82
C ALA A 32 -8.55 -4.27 -8.34
N LEU A 33 -8.43 -5.52 -7.89
CA LEU A 33 -7.98 -5.84 -6.53
C LEU A 33 -6.53 -5.41 -6.29
N GLN A 34 -5.62 -5.67 -7.24
CA GLN A 34 -4.23 -5.23 -7.15
C GLN A 34 -4.12 -3.69 -7.08
N LYS A 35 -4.85 -2.98 -7.95
CA LYS A 35 -4.89 -1.51 -7.92
C LYS A 35 -5.47 -1.00 -6.61
N SER A 36 -6.54 -1.61 -6.09
CA SER A 36 -7.11 -1.25 -4.79
C SER A 36 -6.11 -1.40 -3.65
N LYS A 37 -5.30 -2.47 -3.66
CA LYS A 37 -4.22 -2.67 -2.68
C LYS A 37 -3.13 -1.61 -2.80
N GLN A 38 -2.71 -1.29 -4.03
CA GLN A 38 -1.74 -0.21 -4.31
C GLN A 38 -2.24 1.15 -3.82
N THR A 39 -3.50 1.48 -4.08
CA THR A 39 -4.11 2.71 -3.59
C THR A 39 -4.20 2.74 -2.05
N ALA A 40 -4.53 1.62 -1.41
CA ALA A 40 -4.53 1.54 0.05
C ALA A 40 -3.12 1.75 0.64
N ASP A 41 -2.08 1.20 0.00
CA ASP A 41 -0.70 1.41 0.41
C ASP A 41 -0.26 2.85 0.20
N LEU A 42 -0.66 3.49 -0.90
CA LEU A 42 -0.43 4.92 -1.15
C LEU A 42 -1.07 5.80 -0.07
N LEU A 43 -2.32 5.53 0.32
CA LEU A 43 -3.00 6.27 1.39
C LEU A 43 -2.29 6.07 2.73
N THR A 44 -1.81 4.86 3.00
CA THR A 44 -1.02 4.56 4.20
C THR A 44 0.30 5.31 4.20
N ALA A 45 1.02 5.32 3.07
CA ALA A 45 2.26 6.08 2.89
C ALA A 45 2.05 7.60 3.02
N LYS A 46 0.94 8.14 2.50
CA LYS A 46 0.54 9.54 2.71
C LYS A 46 0.34 9.82 4.20
N THR A 47 -0.33 8.92 4.93
CA THR A 47 -0.53 9.04 6.37
C THR A 47 0.81 9.05 7.12
N ILE A 48 1.74 8.16 6.77
CA ILE A 48 3.10 8.14 7.33
C ILE A 48 3.82 9.45 7.08
N ALA A 49 3.79 9.95 5.84
CA ALA A 49 4.45 11.19 5.48
C ALA A 49 3.84 12.40 6.20
N VAL A 50 2.52 12.47 6.36
CA VAL A 50 1.85 13.54 7.12
C VAL A 50 2.24 13.49 8.59
N ALA A 51 2.23 12.31 9.22
CA ALA A 51 2.65 12.16 10.61
C ALA A 51 4.12 12.58 10.84
N ILE A 52 4.99 12.23 9.91
CA ILE A 52 6.40 12.67 9.93
C ILE A 52 6.48 14.20 9.83
N GLN A 53 5.76 14.81 8.89
CA GLN A 53 5.77 16.27 8.70
C GLN A 53 5.16 17.01 9.89
N GLU A 54 4.13 16.46 10.52
CA GLU A 54 3.51 16.99 11.73
C GLU A 54 4.52 17.00 12.88
N ALA A 55 5.19 15.87 13.13
CA ALA A 55 6.25 15.79 14.12
C ALA A 55 7.38 16.81 13.84
N MET A 56 7.79 16.94 12.58
CA MET A 56 8.80 17.93 12.18
C MET A 56 8.33 19.37 12.38
N ALA A 57 7.04 19.66 12.21
CA ALA A 57 6.47 20.98 12.49
C ALA A 57 6.44 21.30 13.99
N GLU A 58 6.35 20.29 14.85
CA GLU A 58 6.49 20.43 16.31
C GLU A 58 7.96 20.55 16.77
N GLY A 59 8.92 20.31 15.88
CA GLY A 59 10.35 20.44 16.15
C GLY A 59 11.11 19.12 16.24
N ALA A 60 10.49 18.00 15.86
CA ALA A 60 11.21 16.74 15.71
C ALA A 60 12.16 16.79 14.51
N GLU A 61 13.36 16.23 14.64
CA GLU A 61 14.26 16.06 13.50
C GLU A 61 14.29 14.58 13.09
N LEU A 62 14.15 14.31 11.79
CA LEU A 62 14.32 12.95 11.28
C LEU A 62 15.78 12.52 11.37
N SER A 63 16.00 11.26 11.74
CA SER A 63 17.32 10.66 11.65
C SER A 63 17.78 10.62 10.19
N ALA A 64 18.94 11.20 9.91
CA ALA A 64 19.54 11.19 8.58
C ALA A 64 19.70 9.75 8.06
N THR A 65 19.30 9.49 6.82
CA THR A 65 19.40 8.16 6.21
C THR A 65 20.45 8.14 5.11
N THR A 66 21.39 7.19 5.14
CA THR A 66 22.34 6.93 4.03
C THR A 66 21.73 6.10 2.89
N GLY A 67 20.48 5.66 3.05
CA GLY A 67 19.71 4.84 2.12
C GLY A 67 18.26 4.78 2.59
N TRP A 68 17.58 3.65 2.46
CA TRP A 68 16.25 3.49 3.04
C TRP A 68 16.32 2.98 4.47
N ALA A 69 15.48 3.54 5.33
CA ALA A 69 15.27 3.08 6.69
C ALA A 69 13.84 2.58 6.83
N LYS A 70 13.63 1.54 7.64
CA LYS A 70 12.30 1.01 7.87
C LYS A 70 11.48 2.02 8.67
N VAL A 71 10.20 2.15 8.34
CA VAL A 71 9.26 2.95 9.11
C VAL A 71 8.98 2.21 10.42
N GLU A 72 9.53 2.72 11.51
CA GLU A 72 9.42 2.16 12.85
C GLU A 72 9.11 3.28 13.86
N ASN A 73 8.97 2.93 15.14
CA ASN A 73 8.57 3.91 16.14
C ASN A 73 9.63 5.01 16.37
N ASN A 74 10.91 4.65 16.26
CA ASN A 74 12.04 5.46 16.72
C ASN A 74 12.82 6.03 15.52
N ILE A 75 12.15 6.80 14.67
CA ILE A 75 12.74 7.37 13.43
C ILE A 75 13.28 8.80 13.60
N PHE A 76 12.93 9.47 14.70
CA PHE A 76 13.39 10.82 15.04
C PHE A 76 14.70 10.78 15.85
N THR A 77 15.47 11.87 15.84
CA THR A 77 16.72 11.99 16.61
C THR A 77 16.45 12.00 18.12
N ASP A 78 15.45 12.77 18.56
CA ASP A 78 14.93 12.78 19.92
C ASP A 78 13.78 11.79 20.08
N THR A 79 14.12 10.54 20.33
CA THR A 79 13.16 9.44 20.55
C THR A 79 12.46 9.48 21.91
N THR A 80 12.84 10.40 22.80
CA THR A 80 12.22 10.52 24.13
C THR A 80 10.96 11.38 24.04
N ASN A 81 11.02 12.48 23.28
CA ASN A 81 9.90 13.39 23.10
C ASN A 81 9.07 13.05 21.86
N TYR A 82 9.70 12.51 20.82
CA TYR A 82 9.05 12.24 19.55
C TYR A 82 9.17 10.77 19.17
N THR A 83 8.03 10.09 19.07
CA THR A 83 7.94 8.76 18.46
C THR A 83 6.83 8.74 17.44
N LEU A 84 6.96 7.91 16.40
CA LEU A 84 5.96 7.87 15.34
C LEU A 84 4.61 7.35 15.84
N SER A 85 4.58 6.55 16.91
CA SER A 85 3.33 6.12 17.55
C SER A 85 2.58 7.26 18.27
N ASN A 86 3.21 8.41 18.53
CA ASN A 86 2.49 9.60 19.01
C ASN A 86 1.53 10.16 17.94
N TYR A 87 1.79 9.87 16.66
CA TYR A 87 1.09 10.43 15.50
C TYR A 87 0.32 9.37 14.68
N ILE A 88 0.71 8.10 14.79
CA ILE A 88 0.06 6.98 14.08
C ILE A 88 -0.32 5.89 15.07
N GLU A 89 -1.62 5.69 15.25
CA GLU A 89 -2.12 4.57 16.04
C GLU A 89 -1.79 3.22 15.39
N ASN A 90 -1.47 2.23 16.21
CA ASN A 90 -1.21 0.84 15.79
C ASN A 90 -0.08 0.69 14.75
N LEU A 91 0.93 1.56 14.80
CA LEU A 91 2.10 1.55 13.90
C LEU A 91 2.72 0.16 13.68
N SER A 92 2.86 -0.64 14.74
CA SER A 92 3.46 -1.99 14.66
C SER A 92 2.67 -2.99 13.80
N SER A 93 1.39 -2.72 13.57
CA SER A 93 0.51 -3.54 12.72
C SER A 93 0.44 -3.04 11.26
N LEU A 94 1.06 -1.89 10.98
CA LEU A 94 1.02 -1.24 9.68
C LEU A 94 1.83 -2.05 8.67
N LYS A 95 1.13 -2.67 7.71
CA LYS A 95 1.72 -3.51 6.66
C LYS A 95 1.13 -3.18 5.30
N PRO A 96 1.94 -3.20 4.22
CA PRO A 96 1.42 -3.08 2.86
C PRO A 96 0.39 -4.17 2.54
N LYS A 97 -0.74 -3.76 1.98
CA LYS A 97 -1.83 -4.62 1.51
C LYS A 97 -1.47 -5.36 0.22
N GLN A 98 -0.52 -4.84 -0.56
CA GLN A 98 0.00 -5.53 -1.74
C GLN A 98 0.65 -6.86 -1.38
N ASN A 99 1.50 -6.88 -0.36
CA ASN A 99 2.19 -8.07 0.11
C ASN A 99 2.45 -7.99 1.62
N ALA A 100 2.01 -9.01 2.37
CA ALA A 100 2.18 -9.07 3.81
C ALA A 100 3.65 -9.21 4.26
N ASN A 101 4.53 -9.68 3.38
CA ASN A 101 5.97 -9.78 3.64
C ASN A 101 6.70 -8.45 3.47
N TYR A 102 6.03 -7.42 2.95
CA TYR A 102 6.65 -6.11 2.75
C TYR A 102 6.54 -5.24 4.00
N ASP A 103 7.42 -4.24 4.05
CA ASP A 103 7.43 -3.18 5.04
C ASP A 103 7.39 -1.81 4.33
N PHE A 104 6.99 -0.79 5.08
CA PHE A 104 7.16 0.60 4.65
C PHE A 104 8.57 1.05 5.01
N TYR A 105 9.19 1.78 4.09
CA TYR A 105 10.51 2.38 4.26
C TYR A 105 10.43 3.87 3.97
N TYR A 106 11.24 4.66 4.65
CA TYR A 106 11.43 6.07 4.37
C TYR A 106 12.86 6.34 3.92
N ASN A 107 13.03 7.34 3.07
CA ASN A 107 14.30 7.94 2.72
C ASN A 107 14.14 9.45 2.86
N TYR A 108 14.95 10.05 3.72
CA TYR A 108 14.92 11.49 3.96
C TYR A 108 16.27 12.08 3.55
N ASN A 109 16.23 12.92 2.52
CA ASN A 109 17.39 13.65 2.05
C ASN A 109 17.34 15.07 2.62
N ILE A 110 18.24 15.34 3.57
CA ILE A 110 18.34 16.63 4.27
C ILE A 110 18.72 17.76 3.31
N ASN A 111 19.56 17.49 2.31
CA ASN A 111 20.05 18.52 1.39
C ASN A 111 18.93 19.03 0.49
N ASP A 112 18.11 18.11 -0.02
CA ASP A 112 16.99 18.43 -0.91
C ASP A 112 15.68 18.67 -0.13
N ASN A 113 15.69 18.45 1.18
CA ASN A 113 14.51 18.45 2.05
C ASN A 113 13.36 17.57 1.46
N THR A 114 13.71 16.40 0.91
CA THR A 114 12.76 15.48 0.28
C THR A 114 12.55 14.24 1.12
N LEU A 115 11.27 13.95 1.43
CA LEU A 115 10.83 12.71 2.07
C LEU A 115 10.19 11.80 1.04
N LYS A 116 10.71 10.58 0.93
CA LYS A 116 10.13 9.51 0.11
C LYS A 116 9.69 8.36 1.00
N ILE A 117 8.53 7.77 0.72
CA ILE A 117 8.06 6.54 1.34
C ILE A 117 7.94 5.47 0.26
N GLY A 118 8.50 4.30 0.53
CA GLY A 118 8.50 3.15 -0.36
C GLY A 118 7.99 1.89 0.34
N VAL A 119 7.67 0.88 -0.46
CA VAL A 119 7.30 -0.46 -0.01
C VAL A 119 8.23 -1.49 -0.61
N GLY A 120 8.68 -2.45 0.20
CA GLY A 120 9.60 -3.48 -0.26
C GLY A 120 9.74 -4.62 0.72
N GLU A 121 10.40 -5.70 0.31
CA GLU A 121 10.76 -6.82 1.18
C GLU A 121 11.93 -6.47 2.11
N ASN A 122 12.81 -5.58 1.65
CA ASN A 122 13.98 -5.11 2.35
C ASN A 122 14.22 -3.62 2.07
N ASN A 123 15.23 -3.07 2.74
CA ASN A 123 15.63 -1.67 2.62
C ASN A 123 16.58 -1.39 1.44
N GLU A 124 16.89 -2.37 0.58
CA GLU A 124 17.85 -2.15 -0.49
C GLU A 124 17.22 -1.36 -1.64
N ASN A 125 16.02 -1.79 -2.08
CA ASN A 125 15.34 -1.20 -3.24
C ASN A 125 13.81 -1.19 -3.06
N PRO A 126 13.26 -0.50 -2.06
CA PRO A 126 11.82 -0.36 -1.93
C PRO A 126 11.25 0.45 -3.11
N THR A 127 10.08 0.04 -3.58
CA THR A 127 9.33 0.76 -4.62
C THR A 127 8.77 2.04 -4.02
N VAL A 128 9.21 3.19 -4.53
CA VAL A 128 8.71 4.50 -4.09
C VAL A 128 7.24 4.63 -4.47
N ILE A 129 6.40 4.87 -3.46
CA ILE A 129 4.96 5.08 -3.64
C ILE A 129 4.51 6.46 -3.17
N TYR A 130 5.34 7.16 -2.37
CA TYR A 130 5.12 8.55 -1.99
C TYR A 130 6.43 9.35 -2.08
N PRO A 131 6.42 10.61 -2.57
CA PRO A 131 5.30 11.26 -3.24
C PRO A 131 4.88 10.45 -4.47
N GLU A 132 3.63 10.64 -4.92
CA GLU A 132 3.08 9.86 -6.02
C GLU A 132 4.04 9.92 -7.21
N PRO A 133 4.57 8.78 -7.69
CA PRO A 133 5.56 8.81 -8.76
C PRO A 133 4.94 9.53 -9.95
N GLU A 134 5.69 10.45 -10.57
CA GLU A 134 5.23 11.07 -11.81
C GLU A 134 4.88 9.94 -12.78
N SER A 135 3.65 9.97 -13.28
CA SER A 135 3.15 8.95 -14.18
C SER A 135 4.06 8.90 -15.40
N SER A 136 5.02 7.98 -15.44
CA SER A 136 5.57 7.52 -16.71
C SER A 136 4.38 6.96 -17.47
N GLU A 137 3.95 7.69 -18.49
CA GLU A 137 2.84 7.41 -19.38
C GLU A 137 2.47 5.92 -19.41
N SER A 138 1.43 5.56 -18.66
CA SER A 138 0.67 4.34 -18.94
C SER A 138 -0.15 4.66 -20.18
N GLY A 139 0.54 4.65 -21.31
CA GLY A 139 0.03 5.03 -22.62
C GLY A 139 0.73 4.23 -23.70
N SER A 140 0.43 2.93 -23.77
CA SER A 140 0.20 2.14 -25.00
C SER A 140 0.01 0.67 -24.66
#